data_AF-A0A8S1QZQ0-F1
#
_entry.id   AF-A0A8S1QZQ0-F1
#
_cell.length_a   1.000
_cell.length_b   1.000
_cell.length_c   1.000
_cell.angle_alpha   90.00
_cell.angle_beta   90.00
_cell.angle_gamma   90.00
#
_symmetry.space_group_name_H-M   'P 1'
#
loop_
_entity.id
_entity.type
_entity.pdbx_description
1 polymer ?
#
loop_
_entity_poly.entity_id
_entity_poly.type
_entity_poly.pdbx_seq_one_letter_code
_entity_poly.pdbx_strand_id
1 'polypeptide(L)'
;MFLLFIITNFSFGCQINGYESGLCKQRFLISEDIEFCNTELNDYICVPQIRNLWPEHTIQNRDKEIRLDFVSYVRDRLVQEINGEIDIVLIKDDTCYKAYKQFLCQWNFPPCDSTTNITTPICQSYCTQYYENCGLNLTPCLQYFQKLKPGLDQNC
;
A
#
# COMPACT_ATOMS: atom_id res chain seq x y z
N MET A 1 -14.31 20.06 -41.63
CA MET A 1 -12.99 19.65 -41.10
C MET A 1 -13.21 19.12 -39.69
N PHE A 2 -13.38 17.80 -39.55
CA PHE A 2 -13.61 17.16 -38.26
C PHE A 2 -12.26 16.94 -37.57
N LEU A 3 -12.03 17.65 -36.46
CA LEU A 3 -10.91 17.40 -35.55
C LEU A 3 -11.24 16.14 -34.74
N LEU A 4 -10.70 15.00 -35.16
CA LEU A 4 -10.62 13.80 -34.35
C LEU A 4 -9.64 14.06 -33.21
N PHE A 5 -10.15 14.42 -32.02
CA PHE A 5 -9.39 14.30 -30.78
C PHE A 5 -9.14 12.81 -30.53
N ILE A 6 -7.94 12.34 -30.86
CA ILE A 6 -7.45 11.06 -30.36
C ILE A 6 -7.26 11.24 -28.86
N ILE A 7 -8.26 10.85 -28.07
CA ILE A 7 -8.10 10.64 -26.63
C ILE A 7 -7.23 9.39 -26.52
N THR A 8 -5.91 9.57 -26.56
CA THR A 8 -4.99 8.51 -26.17
C THR A 8 -5.28 8.23 -24.71
N ASN A 9 -5.87 7.08 -24.40
CA ASN A 9 -5.86 6.56 -23.04
C ASN A 9 -4.40 6.45 -22.65
N PHE A 10 -3.90 7.40 -21.84
CA PHE A 10 -2.62 7.26 -21.16
C PHE A 10 -2.77 6.01 -20.30
N SER A 11 -2.21 4.90 -20.78
CA SER A 11 -2.08 3.70 -19.98
C SER A 11 -1.01 4.02 -18.95
N PHE A 12 -1.44 4.47 -17.78
CA PHE A 12 -0.55 4.71 -16.66
C PHE A 12 0.12 3.39 -16.32
N GLY A 13 1.45 3.33 -16.40
CA GLY A 13 2.20 2.18 -15.94
C GLY A 13 2.06 1.96 -14.44
N CYS A 14 2.93 1.13 -13.90
CA CYS A 14 2.91 0.80 -12.49
C CYS A 14 3.17 2.06 -11.63
N GLN A 15 2.13 2.47 -10.91
CA GLN A 15 2.10 3.59 -10.00
C GLN A 15 2.31 3.16 -8.55
N ILE A 16 3.14 3.93 -7.84
CA ILE A 16 3.34 3.82 -6.40
C ILE A 16 2.90 5.16 -5.81
N ASN A 17 1.97 5.14 -4.84
CA ASN A 17 1.37 6.35 -4.26
C ASN A 17 0.81 7.34 -5.32
N GLY A 18 0.30 6.84 -6.45
CA GLY A 18 -0.25 7.66 -7.53
C GLY A 18 0.76 8.28 -8.49
N TYR A 19 2.05 7.97 -8.35
CA TYR A 19 3.12 8.40 -9.27
C TYR A 19 3.62 7.23 -10.11
N GLU A 20 3.77 7.43 -11.43
CA GLU A 20 4.32 6.43 -12.37
C GLU A 20 5.84 6.27 -12.18
N SER A 21 6.21 5.55 -11.12
CA SER A 21 7.60 5.35 -10.71
C SER A 21 8.00 3.90 -10.56
N GLY A 22 7.12 2.95 -10.89
CA GLY A 22 7.32 1.53 -10.62
C GLY A 22 7.36 0.64 -11.86
N LEU A 23 7.71 -0.62 -11.62
CA LEU A 23 7.57 -1.73 -12.55
C LEU A 23 6.81 -2.86 -11.88
N CYS A 24 5.90 -3.50 -12.61
CA CYS A 24 5.22 -4.70 -12.15
C CYS A 24 6.22 -5.87 -12.13
N LYS A 25 6.40 -6.46 -10.95
CA LYS A 25 7.31 -7.59 -10.73
C LYS A 25 6.59 -8.70 -9.99
N GLN A 26 6.95 -9.94 -10.32
CA GLN A 26 6.51 -11.10 -9.57
C GLN A 26 7.22 -11.15 -8.22
N ARG A 27 6.46 -11.16 -7.12
CA ARG A 27 6.95 -11.14 -5.74
C ARG A 27 8.01 -12.19 -5.46
N PHE A 28 7.79 -13.42 -5.94
CA PHE A 28 8.74 -14.53 -5.74
C PHE A 28 10.16 -14.19 -6.23
N LEU A 29 10.30 -13.48 -7.36
CA LEU A 29 11.58 -13.15 -7.98
C LEU A 29 12.37 -12.07 -7.23
N ILE A 30 11.72 -11.35 -6.32
CA ILE A 30 12.29 -10.24 -5.54
C ILE A 30 12.12 -10.45 -4.03
N SER A 31 11.75 -11.66 -3.63
CA SER A 31 11.38 -11.98 -2.25
C SER A 31 12.55 -11.84 -1.27
N GLU A 32 13.79 -11.97 -1.76
CA GLU A 32 15.01 -11.72 -0.99
C GLU A 32 15.26 -10.22 -0.74
N ASP A 33 14.70 -9.35 -1.58
CA ASP A 33 14.86 -7.89 -1.48
C ASP A 33 13.74 -7.22 -0.66
N ILE A 34 12.74 -7.99 -0.23
CA ILE A 34 11.60 -7.54 0.59
C ILE A 34 11.57 -8.39 1.85
N GLU A 35 12.13 -7.90 2.96
CA GLU A 35 12.18 -8.64 4.21
C GLU A 35 10.89 -8.43 5.03
N PHE A 36 10.47 -7.17 5.17
CA PHE A 36 9.41 -6.77 6.07
C PHE A 36 8.01 -7.04 5.49
N CYS A 37 7.77 -6.64 4.24
CA CYS A 37 6.44 -6.71 3.65
C CYS A 37 6.10 -8.02 2.94
N ASN A 38 7.07 -8.89 2.62
CA ASN A 38 6.89 -9.99 1.66
C ASN A 38 5.72 -10.95 1.96
N THR A 39 5.41 -11.20 3.22
CA THR A 39 4.27 -12.04 3.62
C THR A 39 2.91 -11.41 3.38
N GLU A 40 2.85 -10.08 3.26
CA GLU A 40 1.61 -9.32 3.11
C GLU A 40 1.23 -9.06 1.65
N LEU A 41 2.13 -9.33 0.71
CA LEU A 41 2.06 -8.84 -0.67
C LEU A 41 1.42 -9.85 -1.64
N ASN A 42 0.80 -9.32 -2.69
CA ASN A 42 0.26 -10.09 -3.80
C ASN A 42 1.36 -10.71 -4.66
N ASP A 43 1.01 -11.66 -5.54
CA ASP A 43 1.98 -12.34 -6.41
C ASP A 43 2.64 -11.42 -7.43
N TYR A 44 1.93 -10.38 -7.88
CA TYR A 44 2.46 -9.32 -8.73
C TYR A 44 2.24 -7.98 -8.07
N ILE A 45 3.33 -7.24 -7.90
CA ILE A 45 3.36 -5.96 -7.18
C ILE A 45 4.16 -4.92 -7.92
N CYS A 46 3.78 -3.68 -7.67
CA CYS A 46 4.47 -2.50 -8.11
C CYS A 46 5.68 -2.21 -7.23
N VAL A 47 6.87 -2.19 -7.83
CA VAL A 47 8.12 -1.90 -7.11
C VAL A 47 8.91 -0.75 -7.74
N PRO A 48 9.73 -0.02 -6.95
CA PRO A 48 10.56 1.06 -7.47
C PRO A 48 11.41 0.66 -8.66
N GLN A 49 11.43 1.50 -9.69
CA GLN A 49 12.37 1.37 -10.79
C GLN A 49 13.66 2.11 -10.46
N ILE A 50 14.80 1.40 -10.46
CA ILE A 50 16.12 2.00 -10.30
C ILE A 50 16.37 2.99 -11.44
N ARG A 51 16.77 4.22 -11.09
CA ARG A 51 17.09 5.30 -12.03
C ARG A 51 18.37 6.00 -11.59
N ASN A 52 19.16 6.48 -12.55
CA ASN A 52 20.46 7.13 -12.29
C ASN A 52 20.35 8.34 -11.34
N LEU A 53 19.25 9.09 -11.41
CA LEU A 53 19.03 10.29 -10.57
C LEU A 53 18.62 9.96 -9.13
N TRP A 54 18.17 8.71 -8.87
CA TRP A 54 17.72 8.26 -7.56
C TRP A 54 18.23 6.83 -7.29
N PRO A 55 19.56 6.67 -7.09
CA PRO A 55 20.16 5.35 -6.90
C PRO A 55 19.66 4.65 -5.63
N GLU A 56 19.24 5.44 -4.63
CA GLU A 56 18.70 4.93 -3.37
C GLU A 56 17.22 4.51 -3.48
N HIS A 57 16.55 4.71 -4.61
CA HIS A 57 15.15 4.32 -4.80
C HIS A 57 15.06 2.84 -5.19
N THR A 58 15.54 1.98 -4.29
CA THR A 58 15.57 0.52 -4.44
C THR A 58 14.40 -0.14 -3.70
N ILE A 59 14.18 -1.42 -3.98
CA ILE A 59 13.16 -2.24 -3.30
C ILE A 59 13.49 -2.35 -1.81
N GLN A 60 14.76 -2.64 -1.48
CA GLN A 60 15.24 -2.83 -0.13
C GLN A 60 15.13 -1.56 0.72
N ASN A 61 15.51 -0.41 0.15
CA ASN A 61 15.40 0.87 0.85
C ASN A 61 13.93 1.21 1.10
N ARG A 62 13.04 0.96 0.13
CA ARG A 62 11.61 1.20 0.31
C ARG A 62 11.00 0.28 1.37
N ASP A 63 11.31 -1.01 1.36
CA ASP A 63 10.86 -1.96 2.40
C ASP A 63 11.37 -1.57 3.80
N LYS A 64 12.62 -1.10 3.89
CA LYS A 64 13.20 -0.57 5.12
C LYS A 64 12.49 0.70 5.62
N GLU A 65 12.20 1.65 4.74
CA GLU A 65 11.43 2.86 5.09
C GLU A 65 10.05 2.49 5.65
N ILE A 66 9.34 1.58 4.99
CA ILE A 66 8.03 1.09 5.44
C ILE A 66 8.12 0.44 6.82
N ARG A 67 9.18 -0.35 7.08
CA ARG A 67 9.44 -0.94 8.40
C ARG A 67 9.66 0.13 9.47
N LEU A 68 10.38 1.21 9.15
CA LEU A 68 10.63 2.30 10.09
C LEU A 68 9.34 3.07 10.41
N ASP A 69 8.51 3.35 9.40
CA ASP A 69 7.20 3.98 9.57
C ASP A 69 6.30 3.11 10.45
N PHE A 70 6.28 1.79 10.19
CA PHE A 70 5.53 0.83 10.99
C PHE A 70 5.94 0.86 12.47
N VAL A 71 7.25 0.76 12.74
CA VAL A 71 7.79 0.76 14.10
C VAL A 71 7.51 2.09 14.80
N SER A 72 7.61 3.22 14.10
CA SER A 72 7.29 4.53 14.67
C SER A 72 5.83 4.59 15.10
N TYR A 73 4.90 4.24 14.20
CA TYR A 73 3.47 4.24 14.50
C TYR A 73 3.12 3.34 15.71
N VAL A 74 3.61 2.10 15.72
CA VAL A 74 3.32 1.15 16.81
C VAL A 74 3.86 1.68 18.13
N ARG A 75 5.09 2.23 18.14
CA ARG A 75 5.68 2.83 19.34
C ARG A 75 4.82 4.00 19.85
N ASP A 76 4.51 4.94 18.97
CA ASP A 76 3.81 6.17 19.35
C ASP A 76 2.40 5.86 19.86
N ARG A 77 1.71 4.91 19.22
CA ARG A 77 0.41 4.41 19.68
C ARG A 77 0.51 3.73 21.03
N LEU A 78 1.48 2.83 21.25
CA LEU A 78 1.66 2.15 22.54
C LEU A 78 1.91 3.13 23.68
N VAL A 79 2.68 4.20 23.46
CA VAL A 79 2.91 5.24 24.47
C VAL A 79 1.58 5.91 24.86
N GLN A 80 0.75 6.27 23.89
CA GLN A 80 -0.55 6.88 24.15
C GLN A 80 -1.50 5.92 24.89
N GLU A 81 -1.49 4.63 24.55
CA GLU A 81 -2.29 3.61 25.25
C GLU A 81 -1.84 3.41 26.71
N ILE A 82 -0.52 3.35 26.95
CA ILE A 82 0.05 3.22 28.31
C ILE A 82 -0.27 4.45 29.17
N ASN A 83 -0.25 5.64 28.57
CA ASN A 83 -0.59 6.88 29.26
C ASN A 83 -2.12 7.03 29.48
N GLY A 84 -2.94 6.16 28.89
CA GLY A 84 -4.40 6.25 28.96
C GLY A 84 -4.97 7.43 28.17
N GLU A 85 -4.25 7.92 27.16
CA GLU A 85 -4.69 9.02 26.29
C GLU A 85 -5.72 8.56 25.26
N ILE A 86 -5.73 7.26 24.97
CA ILE A 86 -6.57 6.60 23.97
C ILE A 86 -6.96 5.20 24.45
N ASP A 87 -7.92 4.58 23.76
CA ASP A 87 -8.36 3.22 24.04
C ASP A 87 -7.23 2.19 23.84
N ILE A 88 -7.17 1.23 24.76
CA ILE A 88 -6.21 0.13 24.73
C ILE A 88 -6.61 -0.88 23.64
N VAL A 89 -5.77 -0.98 22.62
CA VAL A 89 -5.97 -1.85 21.47
C VAL A 89 -4.72 -2.68 21.20
N LEU A 90 -3.56 -2.05 21.04
CA LEU A 90 -2.28 -2.74 20.79
C LEU A 90 -1.80 -3.59 21.98
N ILE A 91 -2.08 -3.18 23.21
CA ILE A 91 -1.68 -3.97 24.41
C ILE A 91 -2.52 -5.25 24.51
N LYS A 92 -3.76 -5.23 24.01
CA LYS A 92 -4.72 -6.33 24.19
C LYS A 92 -4.43 -7.51 23.28
N ASP A 93 -4.17 -7.25 22.00
CA ASP A 93 -3.86 -8.26 21.01
C ASP A 93 -3.11 -7.68 19.80
N ASP A 94 -2.70 -8.55 18.87
CA ASP A 94 -1.89 -8.18 17.72
C ASP A 94 -2.68 -7.83 16.45
N THR A 95 -4.01 -7.82 16.50
CA THR A 95 -4.87 -7.67 15.30
C THR A 95 -4.72 -6.30 14.66
N CYS A 96 -4.64 -5.23 15.47
CA CYS A 96 -4.47 -3.86 14.98
C CYS A 96 -3.14 -3.70 14.23
N TYR A 97 -1.99 -4.05 14.83
CA TYR A 97 -0.72 -3.84 14.15
C TYR A 97 -0.51 -4.81 12.98
N LYS A 98 -1.08 -6.02 13.00
CA LYS A 98 -1.07 -6.90 11.83
C LYS A 98 -1.88 -6.31 10.67
N ALA A 99 -3.09 -5.82 10.92
CA ALA A 99 -3.91 -5.17 9.90
C ALA A 99 -3.25 -3.89 9.37
N TYR A 100 -2.63 -3.10 10.26
CA TYR A 100 -1.84 -1.95 9.88
C TYR A 100 -0.66 -2.32 8.98
N LYS A 101 0.10 -3.37 9.32
CA LYS A 101 1.21 -3.86 8.49
C LYS A 101 0.70 -4.26 7.10
N GLN A 102 -0.38 -5.04 7.03
CA GLN A 102 -0.97 -5.46 5.76
C GLN A 102 -1.37 -4.27 4.89
N PHE A 103 -2.12 -3.32 5.46
CA PHE A 103 -2.52 -2.10 4.78
C PHE A 103 -1.31 -1.30 4.29
N LEU A 104 -0.33 -1.05 5.17
CA LEU A 104 0.85 -0.25 4.87
C LEU A 104 1.69 -0.88 3.76
N CYS A 105 1.90 -2.19 3.79
CA CYS A 105 2.65 -2.91 2.77
C CYS A 105 1.94 -2.91 1.42
N GLN A 106 0.65 -3.22 1.39
CA GLN A 106 -0.15 -3.19 0.16
C GLN A 106 -0.23 -1.78 -0.43
N TRP A 107 -0.34 -0.76 0.41
CA TRP A 107 -0.36 0.64 -0.03
C TRP A 107 0.93 1.04 -0.74
N ASN A 108 2.08 0.61 -0.20
CA ASN A 108 3.39 0.99 -0.73
C ASN A 108 3.90 0.10 -1.86
N PHE A 109 3.43 -1.15 -1.93
CA PHE A 109 3.69 -2.10 -3.02
C PHE A 109 2.37 -2.62 -3.58
N PRO A 110 1.58 -1.77 -4.25
CA PRO A 110 0.24 -2.13 -4.68
C PRO A 110 0.27 -3.25 -5.73
N PRO A 111 -0.80 -4.05 -5.83
CA PRO A 111 -0.88 -5.10 -6.83
C PRO A 111 -0.83 -4.51 -8.24
N CYS A 112 -0.42 -5.31 -9.21
CA CYS A 112 -0.39 -4.91 -10.61
C CYS A 112 -0.73 -6.08 -11.53
N ASP A 113 -1.26 -5.74 -12.70
CA ASP A 113 -1.49 -6.70 -13.76
C ASP A 113 -0.18 -6.96 -14.52
N SER A 114 0.24 -8.22 -14.57
CA SER A 114 1.52 -8.63 -15.18
C SER A 114 1.58 -8.45 -16.70
N THR A 115 0.43 -8.36 -17.37
CA THR A 115 0.34 -8.26 -18.84
C THR A 115 0.36 -6.80 -19.28
N THR A 116 -0.38 -5.96 -18.56
CA THR A 116 -0.57 -4.53 -18.88
C THR A 116 0.37 -3.62 -18.12
N ASN A 117 1.03 -4.12 -17.06
CA ASN A 117 1.90 -3.36 -16.16
C ASN A 117 1.16 -2.22 -15.43
N ILE A 118 -0.18 -2.30 -15.35
CA ILE A 118 -1.03 -1.30 -14.71
C ILE A 118 -1.22 -1.66 -13.23
N THR A 119 -1.15 -0.67 -12.35
CA THR A 119 -1.49 -0.84 -10.93
C THR A 119 -2.96 -1.18 -10.77
N THR A 120 -3.23 -2.24 -10.02
CA THR A 120 -4.58 -2.57 -9.54
C THR A 120 -4.78 -1.91 -8.18
N PRO A 121 -5.97 -1.37 -7.88
CA PRO A 121 -6.26 -0.89 -6.53
C PRO A 121 -6.06 -1.98 -5.48
N ILE A 122 -5.57 -1.59 -4.31
CA ILE A 122 -5.57 -2.47 -3.14
C ILE A 122 -7.01 -2.77 -2.70
N CYS A 123 -7.20 -3.87 -2.00
CA CYS A 123 -8.48 -4.21 -1.41
C CYS A 123 -8.97 -3.15 -0.42
N GLN A 124 -10.24 -2.76 -0.51
CA GLN A 124 -10.86 -1.92 0.51
C GLN A 124 -10.78 -2.56 1.91
N SER A 125 -10.87 -3.89 1.96
CA SER A 125 -10.84 -4.67 3.21
C SER A 125 -9.55 -4.50 4.02
N TYR A 126 -8.39 -4.29 3.38
CA TYR A 126 -7.14 -4.02 4.12
C TYR A 126 -7.22 -2.72 4.89
N CYS A 127 -7.83 -1.71 4.29
CA CYS A 127 -8.02 -0.40 4.91
C CYS A 127 -9.10 -0.46 6.00
N THR A 128 -10.24 -1.10 5.75
CA THR A 128 -11.31 -1.19 6.77
C THR A 128 -10.84 -1.99 7.98
N GLN A 129 -10.18 -3.14 7.78
CA GLN A 129 -9.64 -3.95 8.87
C GLN A 129 -8.63 -3.18 9.73
N TYR A 130 -7.73 -2.41 9.10
CA TYR A 130 -6.80 -1.57 9.87
C TYR A 130 -7.56 -0.57 10.75
N TYR A 131 -8.49 0.19 10.19
CA TYR A 131 -9.20 1.22 10.94
C TYR A 131 -10.09 0.64 12.04
N GLU A 132 -10.81 -0.44 11.75
CA GLU A 132 -11.69 -1.12 12.71
C GLU A 132 -10.91 -1.77 13.84
N ASN A 133 -9.89 -2.58 13.51
CA ASN A 133 -9.09 -3.27 14.52
C ASN A 133 -8.31 -2.29 15.39
N CYS A 134 -7.98 -1.10 14.88
CA CYS A 134 -7.25 -0.07 15.63
C CYS A 134 -8.15 0.98 16.32
N GLY A 135 -9.48 0.83 16.26
CA GLY A 135 -10.42 1.79 16.87
C GLY A 135 -10.32 3.20 16.29
N LEU A 136 -10.02 3.32 14.99
CA LEU A 136 -9.85 4.58 14.28
C LEU A 136 -11.13 5.00 13.55
N ASN A 137 -11.25 6.29 13.24
CA ASN A 137 -12.36 6.79 12.42
C ASN A 137 -12.23 6.29 10.97
N LEU A 138 -13.15 5.42 10.55
CA LEU A 138 -13.15 4.79 9.21
C LEU A 138 -13.39 5.76 8.05
N THR A 139 -13.86 6.98 8.31
CA THR A 139 -14.24 7.97 7.28
C THR A 139 -13.17 8.21 6.20
N PRO A 140 -11.89 8.47 6.53
CA PRO A 140 -10.84 8.72 5.53
C PRO A 140 -10.63 7.52 4.60
N CYS A 141 -10.75 6.31 5.14
CA CYS A 141 -10.66 5.07 4.39
C CYS A 141 -11.77 5.01 3.32
N LEU A 142 -13.03 5.15 3.72
CA LEU A 142 -14.17 5.06 2.81
C LEU A 142 -14.15 6.16 1.75
N GLN A 143 -13.75 7.38 2.13
CA GLN A 143 -13.64 8.50 1.19
C GLN A 143 -12.60 8.26 0.10
N TYR A 144 -11.52 7.56 0.40
CA TYR A 144 -10.54 7.17 -0.62
C TYR A 144 -11.15 6.18 -1.63
N PHE A 145 -11.78 5.11 -1.15
CA PHE A 145 -12.34 4.06 -2.01
C PHE A 145 -13.57 4.51 -2.80
N GLN A 146 -14.37 5.46 -2.29
CA GLN A 146 -15.49 6.07 -3.02
C GLN A 146 -15.05 6.82 -4.30
N LYS A 147 -13.80 7.30 -4.34
CA LYS A 147 -13.24 8.00 -5.52
C LYS A 147 -12.74 7.05 -6.59
N LEU A 148 -12.54 5.77 -6.26
CA LEU A 148 -12.17 4.76 -7.23
C LEU A 148 -13.39 4.40 -8.08
N LYS A 149 -13.20 4.15 -9.37
CA LYS A 149 -14.30 3.83 -10.30
C LYS A 149 -15.12 2.64 -9.74
N PRO A 150 -16.47 2.71 -9.73
CA PRO A 150 -17.30 1.62 -9.26
C PRO A 150 -17.02 0.34 -10.07
N GLY A 151 -16.69 -0.75 -9.38
CA GLY A 151 -16.32 -2.04 -9.98
C GLY A 151 -14.83 -2.39 -9.90
N LEU A 152 -13.95 -1.51 -9.42
CA LEU A 152 -12.60 -1.88 -9.01
C LEU A 152 -12.61 -2.41 -7.58
N ASP A 153 -12.62 -3.73 -7.50
CA ASP A 153 -12.48 -4.62 -6.35
C ASP A 153 -12.77 -4.04 -4.95
N GLN A 154 -14.07 -3.92 -4.66
CA GLN A 154 -14.57 -3.55 -3.33
C GLN A 154 -14.64 -4.74 -2.36
N ASN A 155 -14.44 -5.97 -2.87
CA ASN A 155 -14.60 -7.22 -2.14
C ASN A 155 -13.52 -8.21 -2.59
N CYS A 156 -12.31 -8.04 -2.08
CA CYS A 156 -11.40 -9.17 -1.98
C CYS A 156 -12.00 -10.19 -0.98
#